data_AF-A0A836B202-F1
#
_entry.id   AF-A0A836B202-F1
#
_cell.length_a   1.000
_cell.length_b   1.000
_cell.length_c   1.000
_cell.angle_alpha   90.00
_cell.angle_beta   90.00
_cell.angle_gamma   90.00
#
_symmetry.space_group_name_H-M   'P 1'
#
loop_
_entity.id
_entity.type
_entity.pdbx_description
1 polymer ?
#
loop_
_entity_poly.entity_id
_entity_poly.type
_entity_poly.pdbx_seq_one_letter_code
_entity_poly.pdbx_strand_id
1 'polypeptide(L)'
;MLAVLLLGLWVELALGHGYLKYPISRNYAARLNNKFYCEHCGQGNGAPPDVCGNPFQGSTAVNFTDPYSWFDGFKANWLQDQEVDITIYLSTNHGGRMAVRLCPRDRFGLYPTCFDEPANQLRRVSSEPKHNGKVYWYLKPSDSEITQRFRLPPGASCSNGCVLQWWWVGYQNCYLPCAAPEDDIAGECGVSVNGAGVCSSITKTEQFANCADVLILPSGSNGGGGSIANPPRPPSPAPHPSPLPTVGTPSRPPSPPAPPSPKPPKPSPPSPKPPAPAPPSPPPRPPAPPSPPGPACAPVTDWKCTQCGALATAAAATLGTGLDAPCRECAGSMADAWPCHNCFAGATNKDVVLGCLSCVREAGSGGGWCSQVCAAKSPDAATFSRCRACGVNSGAPWDCNNCCEKSGGSASKRDACLDCVGARLGGWACGECSAKPTPCEQQRCIDCLRASPSSAWACYSASYAAACAGSSSSSGRRLRQ
;
A
#
# COMPACT_ATOMS: atom_id res chain seq x y z
N MET A 1 -44.38 -16.56 -42.30
CA MET A 1 -42.99 -16.07 -42.26
C MET A 1 -42.88 -15.09 -41.11
N LEU A 2 -42.37 -15.56 -39.95
CA LEU A 2 -42.26 -14.79 -38.72
C LEU A 2 -40.80 -14.39 -38.55
N ALA A 3 -40.46 -13.14 -38.89
CA ALA A 3 -39.12 -12.60 -38.69
C ALA A 3 -39.02 -12.13 -37.22
N VAL A 4 -38.40 -12.97 -36.38
CA VAL A 4 -38.08 -12.64 -34.99
C VAL A 4 -36.95 -11.61 -35.01
N LEU A 5 -37.29 -10.37 -34.71
CA LEU A 5 -36.36 -9.27 -34.47
C LEU A 5 -35.61 -9.56 -33.16
N LEU A 6 -34.43 -10.18 -33.26
CA LEU A 6 -33.43 -10.22 -32.19
C LEU A 6 -32.85 -8.80 -32.02
N LEU A 7 -33.62 -7.93 -31.35
CA LEU A 7 -33.07 -6.73 -30.73
C LEU A 7 -32.10 -7.19 -29.65
N GLY A 8 -30.82 -7.26 -30.02
CA GLY A 8 -29.73 -7.51 -29.08
C GLY A 8 -29.75 -6.44 -28.00
N LEU A 9 -30.29 -6.79 -26.84
CA LEU A 9 -30.08 -6.09 -25.58
C LEU A 9 -28.59 -6.20 -25.25
N TRP A 10 -27.80 -5.31 -25.85
CA TRP A 10 -26.54 -4.90 -25.27
C TRP A 10 -26.92 -4.21 -23.97
N VAL A 11 -27.03 -5.00 -22.90
CA VAL A 11 -27.01 -4.46 -21.56
C VAL A 11 -25.64 -3.81 -21.46
N GLU A 12 -25.59 -2.50 -21.65
CA GLU A 12 -24.50 -1.67 -21.13
C GLU A 12 -24.53 -1.93 -19.62
N LEU A 13 -23.81 -2.98 -19.20
CA LEU A 13 -23.40 -3.13 -17.82
C LEU A 13 -22.76 -1.79 -17.51
N ALA A 14 -23.38 -1.04 -16.60
CA ALA A 14 -22.89 0.24 -16.13
C ALA A 14 -21.53 -0.02 -15.48
N LEU A 15 -20.49 -0.07 -16.31
CA LEU A 15 -19.09 -0.25 -15.99
C LEU A 15 -18.55 1.16 -15.86
N GLY A 16 -18.83 1.78 -14.72
CA GLY A 16 -18.42 3.15 -14.48
C GLY A 16 -18.29 3.40 -12.99
N HIS A 17 -17.15 3.96 -12.61
CA HIS A 17 -16.67 4.12 -11.24
C HIS A 17 -15.89 5.44 -11.13
N GLY A 18 -14.86 5.54 -10.30
CA GLY A 18 -14.04 6.75 -10.19
C GLY A 18 -12.57 6.47 -9.97
N TYR A 19 -11.73 7.47 -10.24
CA TYR A 19 -10.30 7.39 -9.93
C TYR A 19 -9.71 8.73 -9.47
N LEU A 20 -8.61 8.63 -8.73
CA LEU A 20 -7.77 9.77 -8.33
C LEU A 20 -6.94 10.26 -9.52
N LYS A 21 -7.36 11.39 -10.10
CA LYS A 21 -6.77 11.99 -11.30
C LYS A 21 -5.53 12.82 -10.96
N TYR A 22 -5.54 13.55 -9.84
CA TYR A 22 -4.40 14.34 -9.36
C TYR A 22 -4.26 14.28 -7.82
N PRO A 23 -3.07 13.97 -7.27
CA PRO A 23 -1.90 13.44 -7.98
C PRO A 23 -2.25 12.13 -8.70
N ILE A 24 -1.63 11.86 -9.84
CA ILE A 24 -1.97 10.69 -10.67
C ILE A 24 -1.86 9.42 -9.82
N SER A 25 -2.93 8.63 -9.73
CA SER A 25 -2.89 7.36 -9.03
C SER A 25 -2.14 6.27 -9.82
N ARG A 26 -1.72 5.20 -9.16
CA ARG A 26 -1.04 4.04 -9.77
C ARG A 26 -1.88 3.41 -10.88
N ASN A 27 -3.17 3.22 -10.65
CA ASN A 27 -4.12 2.70 -11.63
C ASN A 27 -4.29 3.64 -12.83
N TYR A 28 -4.34 4.96 -12.60
CA TYR A 28 -4.44 5.91 -13.70
C TYR A 28 -3.12 6.04 -14.46
N ALA A 29 -1.97 6.03 -13.78
CA ALA A 29 -0.65 5.97 -14.42
C ALA A 29 -0.51 4.71 -15.29
N ALA A 30 -0.98 3.56 -14.81
CA ALA A 30 -1.00 2.33 -15.58
C ALA A 30 -1.86 2.46 -16.85
N ARG A 31 -3.01 3.15 -16.77
CA ARG A 31 -3.85 3.46 -17.93
C ARG A 31 -3.13 4.34 -18.94
N LEU A 32 -2.51 5.42 -18.48
CA LEU A 32 -1.74 6.33 -19.34
C LEU A 32 -0.57 5.62 -20.03
N ASN A 33 -0.01 4.60 -19.38
CA ASN A 33 1.08 3.77 -19.92
C ASN A 33 0.60 2.52 -20.66
N ASN A 34 -0.69 2.40 -20.98
CA ASN A 34 -1.30 1.25 -21.67
C ASN A 34 -1.05 -0.11 -20.99
N LYS A 35 -0.85 -0.14 -19.66
CA LYS A 35 -0.67 -1.36 -18.86
C LYS A 35 -1.95 -1.84 -18.19
N PHE A 36 -2.98 -0.99 -18.16
CA PHE A 36 -4.26 -1.27 -17.53
C PHE A 36 -5.36 -0.47 -18.25
N TYR A 37 -6.58 -0.98 -18.33
CA TYR A 37 -7.63 -0.35 -19.15
C TYR A 37 -8.81 0.19 -18.35
N CYS A 38 -9.00 -0.28 -17.11
CA CYS A 38 -10.12 0.15 -16.26
C CYS A 38 -9.64 0.82 -14.97
N GLU A 39 -9.00 1.97 -15.08
CA GLU A 39 -8.51 2.75 -13.95
C GLU A 39 -9.62 3.05 -12.92
N HIS A 40 -10.88 3.11 -13.33
CA HIS A 40 -11.99 3.37 -12.43
C HIS A 40 -12.46 2.12 -11.67
N CYS A 41 -12.14 0.90 -12.11
CA CYS A 41 -12.64 -0.38 -11.54
C CYS A 41 -12.00 -0.82 -10.20
N GLY A 42 -11.58 0.12 -9.35
CA GLY A 42 -10.87 -0.15 -8.09
C GLY A 42 -11.74 -0.49 -6.88
N GLN A 43 -12.75 -1.36 -7.05
CA GLN A 43 -13.77 -1.64 -6.02
C GLN A 43 -13.71 -3.01 -5.31
N GLY A 44 -12.63 -3.77 -5.46
CA GLY A 44 -12.51 -5.06 -4.77
C GLY A 44 -13.36 -6.19 -5.34
N ASN A 45 -13.89 -6.04 -6.57
CA ASN A 45 -14.64 -7.07 -7.30
C ASN A 45 -15.77 -7.75 -6.49
N GLY A 46 -16.55 -6.95 -5.74
CA GLY A 46 -17.68 -7.42 -4.92
C GLY A 46 -17.32 -7.70 -3.45
N ALA A 47 -16.04 -7.66 -3.09
CA ALA A 47 -15.56 -7.58 -1.72
C ALA A 47 -15.06 -6.15 -1.41
N PRO A 48 -14.87 -5.77 -0.13
CA PRO A 48 -14.15 -4.54 0.19
C PRO A 48 -12.76 -4.55 -0.48
N PRO A 49 -12.37 -3.48 -1.20
CA PRO A 49 -11.06 -3.39 -1.81
C PRO A 49 -9.97 -3.32 -0.73
N ASP A 50 -8.74 -3.68 -1.12
CA ASP A 50 -7.55 -3.38 -0.34
C ASP A 50 -7.21 -1.88 -0.36
N VAL A 51 -6.05 -1.53 0.22
CA VAL A 51 -5.63 -0.13 0.34
C VAL A 51 -5.46 0.62 -0.99
N CYS A 52 -5.29 -0.09 -2.11
CA CYS A 52 -5.13 0.54 -3.43
C CYS A 52 -6.18 0.05 -4.45
N GLY A 53 -7.31 -0.50 -3.99
CA GLY A 53 -8.46 -0.83 -4.84
C GLY A 53 -8.56 -2.28 -5.28
N ASN A 54 -7.62 -3.15 -4.89
CA ASN A 54 -7.58 -4.52 -5.40
C ASN A 54 -8.56 -5.45 -4.67
N PRO A 55 -9.02 -6.53 -5.33
CA PRO A 55 -8.87 -6.80 -6.77
C PRO A 55 -9.70 -5.82 -7.62
N PHE A 56 -9.18 -5.46 -8.80
CA PHE A 56 -9.94 -4.64 -9.75
C PHE A 56 -10.95 -5.51 -10.50
N GLN A 57 -12.14 -4.96 -10.74
CA GLN A 57 -13.16 -5.68 -11.51
C GLN A 57 -12.66 -6.00 -12.92
N GLY A 58 -12.85 -7.25 -13.33
CA GLY A 58 -12.36 -7.74 -14.62
C GLY A 58 -10.84 -7.90 -14.72
N SER A 59 -10.08 -7.66 -13.65
CA SER A 59 -8.62 -7.73 -13.65
C SER A 59 -8.07 -8.13 -12.27
N THR A 60 -8.52 -9.27 -11.74
CA THR A 60 -8.20 -9.74 -10.39
C THR A 60 -6.71 -10.03 -10.14
N ALA A 61 -5.93 -10.25 -11.21
CA ALA A 61 -4.48 -10.47 -11.11
C ALA A 61 -3.67 -9.17 -10.93
N VAL A 62 -4.27 -8.00 -11.19
CA VAL A 62 -3.60 -6.72 -11.01
C VAL A 62 -3.56 -6.38 -9.53
N ASN A 63 -2.40 -5.97 -9.04
CA ASN A 63 -2.18 -5.62 -7.65
C ASN A 63 -1.44 -4.29 -7.52
N PHE A 64 -2.18 -3.18 -7.44
CA PHE A 64 -1.61 -1.84 -7.27
C PHE A 64 -1.01 -1.58 -5.89
N THR A 65 -1.11 -2.51 -4.93
CA THR A 65 -0.33 -2.41 -3.69
C THR A 65 1.12 -2.82 -3.88
N ASP A 66 1.45 -3.61 -4.92
CA ASP A 66 2.83 -4.01 -5.21
C ASP A 66 3.63 -2.84 -5.81
N PRO A 67 4.54 -2.23 -5.03
CA PRO A 67 5.34 -1.12 -5.53
C PRO A 67 6.42 -1.55 -6.52
N TYR A 68 6.80 -2.83 -6.60
CA TYR A 68 7.81 -3.28 -7.56
C TYR A 68 7.27 -3.25 -8.98
N SER A 69 5.99 -3.59 -9.15
CA SER A 69 5.32 -3.63 -10.46
C SER A 69 4.72 -2.28 -10.86
N TRP A 70 4.27 -1.48 -9.89
CA TRP A 70 3.38 -0.34 -10.16
C TRP A 70 3.88 1.02 -9.66
N PHE A 71 5.10 1.09 -9.12
CA PHE A 71 5.74 2.38 -8.89
C PHE A 71 6.21 3.00 -10.21
N ASP A 72 5.69 4.18 -10.51
CA ASP A 72 6.00 4.92 -11.74
C ASP A 72 6.55 6.33 -11.40
N GLY A 73 7.29 6.42 -10.30
CA GLY A 73 7.83 7.69 -9.77
C GLY A 73 6.83 8.47 -8.90
N PHE A 74 7.34 9.49 -8.22
CA PHE A 74 6.53 10.39 -7.40
C PHE A 74 5.70 11.32 -8.29
N LYS A 75 4.39 11.33 -8.05
CA LYS A 75 3.40 12.04 -8.86
C LYS A 75 3.13 13.46 -8.35
N ALA A 76 3.63 13.78 -7.17
CA ALA A 76 3.71 15.13 -6.64
C ALA A 76 4.90 15.26 -5.68
N ASN A 77 5.43 16.48 -5.58
CA ASN A 77 6.41 16.88 -4.58
C ASN A 77 5.82 18.04 -3.78
N TRP A 78 5.65 17.85 -2.48
CA TRP A 78 5.05 18.83 -1.58
C TRP A 78 5.99 19.15 -0.43
N LEU A 79 5.71 20.25 0.25
CA LEU A 79 6.31 20.59 1.53
C LEU A 79 5.39 20.12 2.67
N GLN A 80 5.98 19.78 3.79
CA GLN A 80 5.27 19.50 5.03
C GLN A 80 4.32 20.66 5.36
N ASP A 81 3.13 20.32 5.87
CA ASP A 81 2.05 21.26 6.24
C ASP A 81 1.45 22.07 5.07
N GLN A 82 1.86 21.79 3.83
CA GLN A 82 1.34 22.44 2.63
C GLN A 82 -0.15 22.14 2.42
N GLU A 83 -0.86 23.11 1.83
CA GLU A 83 -2.19 22.89 1.26
C GLU A 83 -2.07 22.43 -0.19
N VAL A 84 -2.75 21.34 -0.54
CA VAL A 84 -2.64 20.64 -1.81
C VAL A 84 -4.01 20.49 -2.44
N ASP A 85 -4.07 20.67 -3.76
CA ASP A 85 -5.28 20.39 -4.54
C ASP A 85 -5.27 18.92 -4.96
N ILE A 86 -6.42 18.26 -4.79
CA ILE A 86 -6.64 16.86 -5.13
C ILE A 86 -7.81 16.78 -6.10
N THR A 87 -7.62 16.13 -7.25
CA THR A 87 -8.64 16.00 -8.29
C THR A 87 -9.07 14.56 -8.48
N ILE A 88 -10.37 14.32 -8.47
CA ILE A 88 -11.01 13.02 -8.67
C ILE A 88 -11.89 13.11 -9.91
N TYR A 89 -11.88 12.03 -10.69
CA TYR A 89 -12.79 11.85 -11.82
C TYR A 89 -13.76 10.70 -11.53
N LEU A 90 -15.02 10.89 -11.87
CA LEU A 90 -16.10 9.93 -11.73
C LEU A 90 -16.72 9.72 -13.12
N SER A 91 -16.66 8.49 -13.64
CA SER A 91 -17.46 8.10 -14.79
C SER A 91 -18.90 7.79 -14.40
N THR A 92 -19.14 7.45 -13.12
CA THR A 92 -20.50 7.28 -12.57
C THR A 92 -20.52 7.76 -11.13
N ASN A 93 -21.55 8.53 -10.77
CA ASN A 93 -21.69 9.13 -9.46
C ASN A 93 -22.75 8.37 -8.64
N HIS A 94 -22.29 7.60 -7.67
CA HIS A 94 -23.15 6.86 -6.73
C HIS A 94 -23.44 7.63 -5.44
N GLY A 95 -23.20 8.95 -5.43
CA GLY A 95 -23.23 9.76 -4.23
C GLY A 95 -22.19 9.29 -3.21
N GLY A 96 -22.49 9.53 -1.93
CA GLY A 96 -21.75 8.95 -0.84
C GLY A 96 -20.56 9.77 -0.35
N ARG A 97 -19.71 9.12 0.44
CA ARG A 97 -18.70 9.77 1.29
C ARG A 97 -17.30 9.50 0.80
N MET A 98 -16.46 10.52 0.77
CA MET A 98 -15.07 10.40 0.36
C MET A 98 -14.12 10.91 1.44
N ALA A 99 -12.88 10.42 1.40
CA ALA A 99 -11.75 10.88 2.21
C ALA A 99 -10.45 10.85 1.40
N VAL A 100 -9.47 11.66 1.82
CA VAL A 100 -8.08 11.55 1.39
C VAL A 100 -7.22 11.28 2.61
N ARG A 101 -6.33 10.30 2.51
CA ARG A 101 -5.52 9.80 3.63
C ARG A 101 -4.08 9.65 3.16
N LEU A 102 -3.12 9.69 4.07
CA LEU A 102 -1.71 9.60 3.77
C LEU A 102 -1.08 8.53 4.65
N CYS A 103 -0.41 7.55 4.07
CA CYS A 103 0.48 6.70 4.84
C CYS A 103 1.90 7.29 4.76
N PRO A 104 2.44 7.91 5.83
CA PRO A 104 3.78 8.49 5.86
C PRO A 104 4.86 7.42 6.07
N ARG A 105 4.64 6.24 5.50
CA ARG A 105 5.59 5.14 5.51
C ARG A 105 6.10 4.92 4.10
N ASP A 106 7.20 4.19 4.06
CA ASP A 106 7.73 3.72 2.82
C ASP A 106 6.68 2.87 2.05
N ARG A 107 6.68 3.03 0.73
CA ARG A 107 5.69 2.46 -0.21
C ARG A 107 5.66 0.92 -0.24
N PHE A 108 6.65 0.25 0.34
CA PHE A 108 6.72 -1.21 0.47
C PHE A 108 5.95 -1.74 1.70
N GLY A 109 5.57 -0.88 2.64
CA GLY A 109 4.90 -1.24 3.90
C GLY A 109 3.49 -0.70 4.03
N LEU A 110 2.66 -0.81 2.99
CA LEU A 110 1.27 -0.33 3.01
C LEU A 110 0.35 -1.32 3.72
N TYR A 111 -0.43 -0.82 4.67
CA TYR A 111 -1.45 -1.60 5.36
C TYR A 111 -2.61 -0.69 5.77
N PRO A 112 -3.86 -1.21 5.90
CA PRO A 112 -5.05 -0.38 6.12
C PRO A 112 -4.95 0.57 7.31
N THR A 113 -4.48 0.07 8.46
CA THR A 113 -4.42 0.87 9.69
C THR A 113 -3.52 2.09 9.57
N CYS A 114 -2.51 2.09 8.68
CA CYS A 114 -1.71 3.29 8.42
C CYS A 114 -2.56 4.46 7.92
N PHE A 115 -3.53 4.19 7.04
CA PHE A 115 -4.41 5.22 6.49
C PHE A 115 -5.55 5.61 7.43
N ASP A 116 -5.96 4.68 8.29
CA ASP A 116 -7.07 4.90 9.22
C ASP A 116 -6.66 5.70 10.47
N GLU A 117 -5.36 5.81 10.79
CA GLU A 117 -4.86 6.66 11.87
C GLU A 117 -5.36 8.10 11.71
N PRO A 118 -6.01 8.70 12.73
CA PRO A 118 -6.51 10.07 12.66
C PRO A 118 -5.42 11.10 12.30
N ALA A 119 -4.19 10.86 12.73
CA ALA A 119 -3.02 11.70 12.43
C ALA A 119 -2.58 11.67 10.96
N ASN A 120 -3.13 10.75 10.16
CA ASN A 120 -2.79 10.51 8.76
C ASN A 120 -3.91 10.93 7.80
N GLN A 121 -5.03 11.44 8.32
CA GLN A 121 -6.15 11.92 7.52
C GLN A 121 -5.90 13.36 7.08
N LEU A 122 -6.15 13.66 5.80
CA LEU A 122 -6.08 15.01 5.29
C LEU A 122 -7.35 15.77 5.66
N ARG A 123 -7.20 17.03 6.05
CA ARG A 123 -8.33 17.90 6.40
C ARG A 123 -8.59 18.91 5.29
N ARG A 124 -9.85 19.07 4.90
CA ARG A 124 -10.27 20.00 3.86
C ARG A 124 -9.94 21.44 4.23
N VAL A 125 -9.53 22.22 3.24
CA VAL A 125 -9.40 23.67 3.31
C VAL A 125 -10.53 24.28 2.50
N SER A 126 -11.41 25.02 3.17
CA SER A 126 -12.56 25.66 2.53
C SER A 126 -12.79 27.05 3.11
N SER A 127 -13.29 27.97 2.28
CA SER A 127 -13.79 29.25 2.74
C SER A 127 -15.13 29.11 3.49
N GLU A 128 -15.88 28.04 3.26
CA GLU A 128 -17.10 27.73 4.00
C GLU A 128 -16.76 27.08 5.36
N PRO A 129 -17.09 27.71 6.51
CA PRO A 129 -16.68 27.20 7.82
C PRO A 129 -17.17 25.78 8.13
N LYS A 130 -18.37 25.40 7.63
CA LYS A 130 -18.94 24.06 7.82
C LYS A 130 -18.13 22.94 7.15
N HIS A 131 -17.33 23.27 6.13
CA HIS A 131 -16.52 22.32 5.36
C HIS A 131 -15.04 22.37 5.73
N ASN A 132 -14.57 23.50 6.27
CA ASN A 132 -13.18 23.67 6.63
C ASN A 132 -12.79 22.75 7.81
N GLY A 133 -11.64 22.10 7.72
CA GLY A 133 -11.13 21.17 8.73
C GLY A 133 -11.77 19.77 8.70
N LYS A 134 -12.78 19.54 7.86
CA LYS A 134 -13.45 18.23 7.75
C LYS A 134 -12.58 17.22 7.03
N VAL A 135 -12.66 15.96 7.45
CA VAL A 135 -12.01 14.85 6.76
C VAL A 135 -12.86 14.41 5.58
N TYR A 136 -14.16 14.28 5.84
CA TYR A 136 -15.09 13.75 4.87
C TYR A 136 -15.73 14.85 4.02
N TRP A 137 -16.09 14.48 2.80
CA TRP A 137 -17.02 15.24 1.98
C TRP A 137 -17.96 14.31 1.24
N TYR A 138 -19.05 14.88 0.76
CA TYR A 138 -20.13 14.17 0.12
C TYR A 138 -20.27 14.59 -1.34
N LEU A 139 -20.54 13.62 -2.19
CA LEU A 139 -20.81 13.87 -3.61
C LEU A 139 -22.17 14.52 -3.81
N LYS A 140 -22.20 15.54 -4.67
CA LYS A 140 -23.44 16.10 -5.21
C LYS A 140 -23.83 15.38 -6.50
N PRO A 141 -25.12 15.30 -6.86
CA PRO A 141 -25.56 14.58 -8.06
C PRO A 141 -24.89 15.03 -9.37
N SER A 142 -24.47 16.30 -9.48
CA SER A 142 -23.82 16.87 -10.67
C SER A 142 -22.30 16.64 -10.73
N ASP A 143 -21.70 16.07 -9.70
CA ASP A 143 -20.25 15.94 -9.63
C ASP A 143 -19.76 14.85 -10.59
N SER A 144 -18.76 15.19 -11.41
CA SER A 144 -18.09 14.28 -12.34
C SER A 144 -16.57 14.45 -12.32
N GLU A 145 -16.09 15.70 -12.26
CA GLU A 145 -14.69 16.02 -11.98
C GLU A 145 -14.63 17.03 -10.83
N ILE A 146 -14.00 16.62 -9.74
CA ILE A 146 -14.04 17.35 -8.47
C ILE A 146 -12.61 17.68 -8.07
N THR A 147 -12.33 18.94 -7.82
CA THR A 147 -11.09 19.37 -7.18
C THR A 147 -11.38 19.94 -5.80
N GLN A 148 -10.75 19.37 -4.78
CA GLN A 148 -10.85 19.82 -3.39
C GLN A 148 -9.44 20.17 -2.89
N ARG A 149 -9.35 21.18 -2.02
CA ARG A 149 -8.10 21.54 -1.35
C ARG A 149 -8.04 20.89 0.02
N PHE A 150 -6.86 20.39 0.37
CA PHE A 150 -6.60 19.73 1.65
C PHE A 150 -5.30 20.24 2.27
N ARG A 151 -5.23 20.25 3.59
CA ARG A 151 -3.97 20.40 4.32
C ARG A 151 -3.36 19.03 4.56
N LEU A 152 -2.06 18.89 4.26
CA LEU A 152 -1.30 17.69 4.60
C LEU A 152 -1.28 17.49 6.13
N PRO A 153 -1.18 16.24 6.61
CA PRO A 153 -1.17 16.01 8.04
C PRO A 153 0.01 16.71 8.74
N PRO A 154 -0.19 17.30 9.92
CA PRO A 154 0.85 18.05 10.61
C PRO A 154 2.14 17.25 10.81
N GLY A 155 3.27 17.80 10.40
CA GLY A 155 4.57 17.13 10.60
C GLY A 155 4.87 15.98 9.64
N ALA A 156 3.97 15.65 8.71
CA ALA A 156 4.16 14.57 7.76
C ALA A 156 5.31 14.90 6.80
N SER A 157 6.32 14.03 6.77
CA SER A 157 7.42 14.09 5.81
C SER A 157 7.90 12.68 5.49
N CYS A 158 8.30 12.46 4.25
CA CYS A 158 8.66 11.14 3.73
C CYS A 158 9.59 11.32 2.53
N SER A 159 10.88 11.55 2.80
CA SER A 159 11.90 11.73 1.76
C SER A 159 12.08 10.51 0.86
N ASN A 160 11.64 9.33 1.31
CA ASN A 160 11.66 8.09 0.54
C ASN A 160 10.32 7.78 -0.16
N GLY A 161 9.38 8.72 -0.09
CA GLY A 161 8.02 8.58 -0.63
C GLY A 161 6.98 8.25 0.44
N CYS A 162 5.81 8.85 0.29
CA CYS A 162 4.56 8.47 0.95
C CYS A 162 3.62 7.86 -0.09
N VAL A 163 2.56 7.23 0.41
CA VAL A 163 1.41 6.89 -0.42
C VAL A 163 0.19 7.67 0.05
N LEU A 164 -0.41 8.41 -0.86
CA LEU A 164 -1.71 9.07 -0.70
C LEU A 164 -2.81 8.09 -1.14
N GLN A 165 -3.83 7.90 -0.31
CA GLN A 165 -5.01 7.13 -0.65
C GLN A 165 -6.21 8.06 -0.82
N TRP A 166 -6.87 7.97 -1.98
CA TRP A 166 -8.26 8.39 -2.11
C TRP A 166 -9.15 7.20 -1.77
N TRP A 167 -10.12 7.41 -0.89
CA TRP A 167 -11.11 6.42 -0.50
C TRP A 167 -12.51 6.98 -0.72
N TRP A 168 -13.37 6.21 -1.36
CA TRP A 168 -14.76 6.56 -1.62
C TRP A 168 -15.68 5.41 -1.27
N VAL A 169 -16.79 5.74 -0.63
CA VAL A 169 -17.90 4.84 -0.34
C VAL A 169 -19.10 5.35 -1.12
N GLY A 170 -19.53 4.61 -2.15
CA GLY A 170 -20.78 4.91 -2.87
C GLY A 170 -21.98 4.68 -1.95
N TYR A 171 -23.10 5.37 -2.13
CA TYR A 171 -24.32 5.21 -1.31
C TYR A 171 -25.51 4.66 -2.11
N GLN A 172 -25.24 3.88 -3.16
CA GLN A 172 -26.28 3.30 -4.02
C GLN A 172 -27.06 2.16 -3.34
N ASN A 173 -26.46 1.42 -2.41
CA ASN A 173 -27.12 0.28 -1.75
C ASN A 173 -27.53 0.56 -0.31
N CYS A 174 -26.70 1.33 0.40
CA CYS A 174 -26.91 1.79 1.76
C CYS A 174 -25.96 2.95 2.05
N TYR A 175 -26.22 3.71 3.12
CA TYR A 175 -25.35 4.80 3.56
C TYR A 175 -24.67 4.48 4.90
N LEU A 176 -23.53 5.11 5.15
CA LEU A 176 -22.83 5.00 6.42
C LEU A 176 -23.37 6.04 7.42
N PRO A 177 -23.45 5.71 8.72
CA PRO A 177 -23.79 6.71 9.74
C PRO A 177 -22.74 7.83 9.75
N CYS A 178 -23.16 8.99 10.27
CA CYS A 178 -22.25 10.09 10.54
C CYS A 178 -21.11 9.60 11.44
N ALA A 179 -19.89 9.96 11.07
CA ALA A 179 -18.71 9.93 11.92
C ALA A 179 -18.75 11.08 12.94
N ALA A 180 -17.64 11.27 13.64
CA ALA A 180 -17.52 12.31 14.64
C ALA A 180 -17.81 13.70 14.04
N PRO A 181 -18.55 14.59 14.75
CA PRO A 181 -18.94 15.89 14.23
C PRO A 181 -17.77 16.76 13.73
N GLU A 182 -16.58 16.62 14.29
CA GLU A 182 -15.36 17.29 13.87
C GLU A 182 -14.89 16.89 12.46
N ASP A 183 -15.13 15.65 12.05
CA ASP A 183 -14.64 15.09 10.79
C ASP A 183 -15.72 15.08 9.69
N ASP A 184 -16.99 15.10 10.09
CA ASP A 184 -18.15 15.06 9.19
C ASP A 184 -18.88 16.40 9.04
N ILE A 185 -19.76 16.46 8.05
CA ILE A 185 -20.55 17.65 7.71
C ILE A 185 -22.01 17.42 8.11
N ALA A 186 -22.47 18.17 9.11
CA ALA A 186 -23.85 18.10 9.58
C ALA A 186 -24.83 18.40 8.44
N GLY A 187 -25.85 17.55 8.29
CA GLY A 187 -26.86 17.65 7.25
C GLY A 187 -26.46 17.05 5.88
N GLU A 188 -25.20 16.71 5.68
CA GLU A 188 -24.74 15.96 4.49
C GLU A 188 -24.45 14.49 4.84
N CYS A 189 -23.98 14.22 6.07
CA CYS A 189 -23.77 12.87 6.58
C CYS A 189 -25.09 12.15 6.90
N GLY A 190 -25.08 10.82 6.76
CA GLY A 190 -26.26 9.99 7.08
C GLY A 190 -27.46 10.21 6.14
N VAL A 191 -27.26 10.90 5.01
CA VAL A 191 -28.32 11.14 4.02
C VAL A 191 -28.24 10.11 2.91
N SER A 192 -29.37 9.48 2.64
CA SER A 192 -29.52 8.59 1.49
C SER A 192 -29.79 9.39 0.22
N VAL A 193 -29.04 9.11 -0.85
CA VAL A 193 -29.25 9.75 -2.16
C VAL A 193 -30.39 9.13 -2.97
N ASN A 194 -30.83 7.93 -2.60
CA ASN A 194 -31.84 7.15 -3.33
C ASN A 194 -32.87 6.45 -2.43
N GLY A 195 -32.97 6.85 -1.16
CA GLY A 195 -33.87 6.23 -0.18
C GLY A 195 -33.37 4.90 0.40
N ALA A 196 -32.16 4.45 0.05
CA ALA A 196 -31.50 3.34 0.74
C ALA A 196 -31.35 3.56 2.25
N GLY A 197 -31.37 2.47 3.03
CA GLY A 197 -31.20 2.49 4.48
C GLY A 197 -29.74 2.59 4.94
N VAL A 198 -29.53 2.54 6.25
CA VAL A 198 -28.18 2.47 6.86
C VAL A 198 -27.53 1.12 6.54
N CYS A 199 -26.23 1.10 6.25
CA CYS A 199 -25.51 -0.14 6.03
C CYS A 199 -25.51 -1.04 7.27
N SER A 200 -25.49 -2.36 7.04
CA SER A 200 -25.51 -3.39 8.08
C SER A 200 -24.47 -4.49 7.80
N SER A 201 -24.45 -5.55 8.59
CA SER A 201 -23.61 -6.73 8.30
C SER A 201 -24.01 -7.44 7.00
N ILE A 202 -25.29 -7.31 6.61
CA ILE A 202 -25.86 -7.91 5.40
C ILE A 202 -25.77 -6.93 4.23
N THR A 203 -26.20 -5.69 4.46
CA THR A 203 -26.23 -4.65 3.44
C THR A 203 -24.92 -3.87 3.45
N LYS A 204 -24.08 -4.15 2.48
CA LYS A 204 -22.81 -3.45 2.28
C LYS A 204 -22.94 -2.49 1.13
N THR A 205 -22.08 -1.48 1.16
CA THR A 205 -21.95 -0.57 0.04
C THR A 205 -20.60 -0.72 -0.64
N GLU A 206 -20.55 -0.32 -1.91
CA GLU A 206 -19.36 -0.38 -2.73
C GLU A 206 -18.35 0.65 -2.25
N GLN A 207 -17.08 0.26 -2.26
CA GLN A 207 -15.98 1.12 -1.86
C GLN A 207 -14.94 1.14 -2.96
N PHE A 208 -14.24 2.26 -3.09
CA PHE A 208 -13.16 2.48 -4.03
C PHE A 208 -11.94 2.97 -3.28
N ALA A 209 -10.78 2.47 -3.67
CA ALA A 209 -9.52 3.00 -3.18
C ALA A 209 -8.54 3.17 -4.33
N ASN A 210 -7.83 4.29 -4.36
CA ASN A 210 -6.69 4.48 -5.26
C ASN A 210 -5.51 5.03 -4.48
N CYS A 211 -4.31 4.62 -4.89
CA CYS A 211 -3.06 5.07 -4.30
C CYS A 211 -2.28 5.95 -5.28
N ALA A 212 -1.66 7.03 -4.80
CA ALA A 212 -0.69 7.83 -5.53
C ALA A 212 0.60 7.95 -4.71
N ASP A 213 1.75 7.75 -5.35
CA ASP A 213 3.06 7.92 -4.72
C ASP A 213 3.46 9.39 -4.74
N VAL A 214 3.76 9.98 -3.58
CA VAL A 214 4.11 11.41 -3.45
C VAL A 214 5.36 11.59 -2.60
N LEU A 215 6.07 12.69 -2.79
CA LEU A 215 7.19 13.09 -1.95
C LEU A 215 6.76 14.26 -1.07
N ILE A 216 6.98 14.17 0.24
CA ILE A 216 6.74 15.28 1.17
C ILE A 216 8.04 15.62 1.90
N LEU A 217 8.55 16.82 1.64
CA LEU A 217 9.81 17.30 2.20
C LEU A 217 9.57 18.10 3.49
N PRO A 218 10.46 18.06 4.48
CA PRO A 218 10.33 18.88 5.69
C PRO A 218 10.23 20.37 5.38
N SER A 219 9.48 21.12 6.20
CA SER A 219 9.40 22.58 6.11
C SER A 219 10.78 23.21 6.23
N GLY A 220 11.08 24.22 5.41
CA GLY A 220 12.40 24.88 5.40
C GLY A 220 13.51 24.08 4.72
N SER A 221 13.23 22.89 4.19
CA SER A 221 14.11 22.31 3.17
C SER A 221 14.15 23.31 2.03
N ASN A 222 15.33 23.90 1.78
CA ASN A 222 15.64 24.63 0.56
C ASN A 222 15.61 23.60 -0.59
N GLY A 223 14.43 23.05 -0.88
CA GLY A 223 14.16 22.46 -2.16
C GLY A 223 14.53 23.55 -3.14
N GLY A 224 15.51 23.29 -4.00
CA GLY A 224 15.79 24.07 -5.19
C GLY A 224 14.60 24.00 -6.14
N GLY A 225 13.43 24.38 -5.63
CA GLY A 225 12.16 24.52 -6.30
C GLY A 225 12.32 25.69 -7.22
N GLY A 226 12.75 25.39 -8.44
CA GLY A 226 11.98 25.90 -9.56
C GLY A 226 10.53 25.63 -9.17
N SER A 227 9.81 26.70 -8.83
CA SER A 227 8.38 26.68 -8.61
C SER A 227 7.83 25.86 -9.76
N ILE A 228 7.51 24.58 -9.51
CA ILE A 228 6.56 23.90 -10.35
C ILE A 228 5.29 24.65 -9.97
N ALA A 229 5.09 25.79 -10.66
CA ALA A 229 3.81 26.44 -10.74
C ALA A 229 2.83 25.29 -10.87
N ASN A 230 1.82 25.24 -9.98
CA ASN A 230 0.70 24.31 -10.09
C ASN A 230 0.52 24.03 -11.57
N PRO A 231 0.76 22.79 -12.06
CA PRO A 231 0.75 22.52 -13.49
C PRO A 231 -0.52 23.19 -14.02
N PRO A 232 -0.41 24.09 -15.03
CA PRO A 232 -1.51 24.96 -15.42
C PRO A 232 -2.76 24.10 -15.47
N ARG A 233 -3.77 24.49 -14.68
CA ARG A 233 -5.03 23.75 -14.53
C ARG A 233 -5.35 23.18 -15.92
N PRO A 234 -5.44 21.85 -16.08
CA PRO A 234 -5.61 21.25 -17.40
C PRO A 234 -6.72 22.01 -18.13
N PRO A 235 -6.50 22.50 -19.37
CA PRO A 235 -7.53 23.24 -20.07
C PRO A 235 -8.80 22.39 -20.06
N SER A 236 -9.90 22.99 -19.59
CA SER A 236 -11.20 22.34 -19.58
C SER A 236 -11.44 21.75 -20.98
N PRO A 237 -11.78 20.45 -21.11
CA PRO A 237 -12.00 19.85 -22.42
C PRO A 237 -12.98 20.71 -23.22
N ALA A 238 -12.59 21.10 -24.43
CA ALA A 238 -13.51 21.78 -25.34
C ALA A 238 -14.75 20.89 -25.51
N PRO A 239 -15.97 21.45 -25.50
CA PRO A 239 -17.19 20.67 -25.69
C PRO A 239 -17.08 19.83 -26.97
N HIS A 240 -17.32 18.53 -26.85
CA HIS A 240 -17.37 17.63 -27.99
C HIS A 240 -18.39 18.17 -29.01
N PRO A 241 -18.00 18.40 -30.28
CA PRO A 241 -18.96 18.78 -31.30
C PRO A 241 -19.94 17.63 -31.52
N SER A 242 -21.24 17.96 -31.49
CA SER A 242 -22.32 17.03 -31.88
C SER A 242 -22.03 16.43 -33.26
N PRO A 243 -22.29 15.14 -33.48
CA PRO A 243 -22.10 14.51 -34.78
C PRO A 243 -23.06 15.13 -35.80
N LEU A 244 -22.51 15.77 -36.85
CA LEU A 244 -23.28 16.16 -38.02
C LEU A 244 -23.53 14.94 -38.92
N PRO A 245 -24.68 14.89 -39.62
CA PRO A 245 -25.03 13.79 -40.51
C PRO A 245 -24.15 13.74 -41.75
N THR A 246 -23.63 12.54 -42.04
CA THR A 246 -22.86 12.22 -43.24
C THR A 246 -23.75 12.29 -44.49
N VAL A 247 -23.47 13.22 -45.39
CA VAL A 247 -23.95 13.20 -46.78
C VAL A 247 -22.72 13.15 -47.69
N GLY A 248 -22.69 12.14 -48.55
CA GLY A 248 -21.55 11.81 -49.41
C GLY A 248 -21.34 12.79 -50.58
N THR A 249 -20.10 12.88 -51.04
CA THR A 249 -19.75 13.45 -52.35
C THR A 249 -18.44 12.81 -52.84
N PRO A 250 -18.24 12.59 -54.16
CA PRO A 250 -17.26 11.64 -54.68
C PRO A 250 -15.83 12.21 -54.85
N SER A 251 -14.87 11.30 -54.81
CA SER A 251 -13.41 11.50 -54.83
C SER A 251 -12.86 12.15 -56.11
N ARG A 252 -11.90 13.07 -55.92
CA ARG A 252 -11.03 13.64 -56.96
C ARG A 252 -9.72 12.82 -57.08
N PRO A 253 -9.10 12.69 -58.26
CA PRO A 253 -7.89 11.89 -58.44
C PRO A 253 -6.66 12.52 -57.77
N PRO A 254 -5.70 11.72 -57.27
CA PRO A 254 -4.50 12.21 -56.60
C PRO A 254 -3.47 12.75 -57.60
N SER A 255 -2.83 13.86 -57.23
CA SER A 255 -1.63 14.39 -57.88
C SER A 255 -0.37 13.62 -57.44
N PRO A 256 0.65 13.50 -58.31
CA PRO A 256 1.86 12.74 -58.02
C PRO A 256 2.75 13.40 -56.94
N PRO A 257 3.55 12.62 -56.19
CA PRO A 257 4.33 13.12 -55.07
C PRO A 257 5.62 13.80 -55.52
N ALA A 258 5.97 14.91 -54.86
CA ALA A 258 7.25 15.58 -55.01
C ALA A 258 8.39 14.80 -54.31
N PRO A 259 9.64 14.91 -54.81
CA PRO A 259 10.79 14.21 -54.23
C PRO A 259 11.20 14.76 -52.85
N PRO A 260 11.69 13.91 -51.94
CA PRO A 260 12.05 14.31 -50.59
C PRO A 260 13.38 15.07 -50.54
N SER A 261 13.40 16.17 -49.78
CA SER A 261 14.61 16.95 -49.49
C SER A 261 15.53 16.23 -48.48
N PRO A 262 16.86 16.45 -48.56
CA PRO A 262 17.85 15.76 -47.72
C PRO A 262 17.79 16.21 -46.25
N LYS A 263 18.01 15.24 -45.36
CA LYS A 263 17.91 15.40 -43.90
C LYS A 263 19.18 16.05 -43.31
N PRO A 264 19.06 17.02 -42.38
CA PRO A 264 20.20 17.65 -41.73
C PRO A 264 20.98 16.70 -40.80
N PRO A 265 22.30 16.91 -40.62
CA PRO A 265 23.13 16.09 -39.73
C PRO A 265 22.83 16.34 -38.24
N LYS A 266 22.95 15.27 -37.45
CA LYS A 266 22.58 15.21 -36.03
C LYS A 266 23.69 15.82 -35.14
N PRO A 267 23.37 16.70 -34.18
CA PRO A 267 24.36 17.26 -33.26
C PRO A 267 24.90 16.22 -32.27
N SER A 268 26.15 16.41 -31.86
CA SER A 268 26.85 15.54 -30.91
C SER A 268 26.41 15.76 -29.45
N PRO A 269 26.46 14.74 -28.58
CA PRO A 269 25.99 14.84 -27.19
C PRO A 269 26.97 15.62 -26.29
N PRO A 270 26.46 16.40 -25.31
CA PRO A 270 27.29 17.10 -24.34
C PRO A 270 27.84 16.17 -23.25
N SER A 271 29.04 16.45 -22.78
CA SER A 271 29.74 15.68 -21.74
C SER A 271 29.07 15.75 -20.36
N PRO A 272 29.15 14.66 -19.55
CA PRO A 272 28.52 14.59 -18.24
C PRO A 272 29.22 15.45 -17.18
N LYS A 273 28.42 16.08 -16.32
CA LYS A 273 28.87 16.95 -15.22
C LYS A 273 29.25 16.11 -13.99
N PRO A 274 30.27 16.52 -13.20
CA PRO A 274 30.71 15.79 -12.00
C PRO A 274 29.62 15.72 -10.91
N PRO A 275 29.54 14.62 -10.12
CA PRO A 275 28.57 14.48 -9.04
C PRO A 275 28.89 15.38 -7.85
N ALA A 276 27.85 15.97 -7.25
CA ALA A 276 27.95 16.85 -6.10
C ALA A 276 28.17 16.04 -4.78
N PRO A 277 28.77 16.65 -3.73
CA PRO A 277 28.99 16.00 -2.44
C PRO A 277 27.68 15.65 -1.72
N ALA A 278 27.68 14.54 -0.99
CA ALA A 278 26.53 14.10 -0.21
C ALA A 278 26.31 14.98 1.05
N PRO A 279 25.05 15.35 1.37
CA PRO A 279 24.73 16.13 2.56
C PRO A 279 24.86 15.30 3.86
N PRO A 280 25.10 15.97 5.01
CA PRO A 280 25.26 15.31 6.30
C PRO A 280 23.93 14.70 6.80
N SER A 281 24.01 13.56 7.49
CA SER A 281 22.85 12.85 8.05
C SER A 281 22.15 13.67 9.14
N PRO A 282 20.80 13.71 9.16
CA PRO A 282 20.03 14.44 10.17
C PRO A 282 20.04 13.74 11.55
N PRO A 283 19.78 14.50 12.64
CA PRO A 283 19.71 13.95 13.99
C PRO A 283 18.52 13.00 14.18
N PRO A 284 18.59 12.03 15.11
CA PRO A 284 17.50 11.10 15.40
C PRO A 284 16.25 11.83 15.93
N ARG A 285 15.05 11.42 15.48
CA ARG A 285 13.78 11.97 15.99
C ARG A 285 13.40 11.39 17.37
N PRO A 286 12.66 12.15 18.20
CA PRO A 286 12.05 11.62 19.42
C PRO A 286 11.00 10.53 19.12
N PRO A 287 10.86 9.51 19.99
CA PRO A 287 9.85 8.46 19.85
C PRO A 287 8.41 9.00 20.04
N ALA A 288 7.44 8.41 19.32
CA ALA A 288 6.03 8.78 19.40
C ALA A 288 5.36 8.35 20.73
N PRO A 289 4.27 9.03 21.17
CA PRO A 289 3.51 8.62 22.35
C PRO A 289 2.84 7.25 22.17
N PRO A 290 2.71 6.43 23.23
CA PRO A 290 2.05 5.12 23.15
C PRO A 290 0.53 5.24 22.99
N SER A 291 -0.08 4.35 22.18
CA SER A 291 -1.53 4.24 21.99
C SER A 291 -2.26 3.87 23.30
N PRO A 292 -3.53 4.29 23.50
CA PRO A 292 -4.31 3.89 24.67
C PRO A 292 -4.50 2.36 24.73
N PRO A 293 -4.48 1.75 25.93
CA PRO A 293 -4.62 0.31 26.08
C PRO A 293 -6.02 -0.16 25.66
N GLY A 294 -6.09 -1.23 24.87
CA GLY A 294 -7.35 -1.86 24.48
C GLY A 294 -8.08 -2.52 25.67
N PRO A 295 -9.35 -2.93 25.50
CA PRO A 295 -10.11 -3.57 26.57
C PRO A 295 -9.43 -4.87 27.01
N ALA A 296 -8.81 -4.85 28.19
CA ALA A 296 -8.24 -6.04 28.81
C ALA A 296 -9.38 -6.94 29.30
N CYS A 297 -9.27 -8.24 29.03
CA CYS A 297 -10.25 -9.22 29.48
C CYS A 297 -10.19 -9.44 31.01
N ALA A 298 -11.34 -9.71 31.63
CA ALA A 298 -11.47 -9.77 33.09
C ALA A 298 -10.75 -10.99 33.69
N PRO A 299 -9.88 -10.82 34.71
CA PRO A 299 -9.00 -11.86 35.26
C PRO A 299 -9.62 -13.17 35.72
N VAL A 300 -10.90 -13.16 36.10
CA VAL A 300 -11.49 -14.20 36.96
C VAL A 300 -12.55 -15.04 36.24
N THR A 301 -13.10 -14.56 35.14
CA THR A 301 -14.23 -15.22 34.45
C THR A 301 -13.89 -15.63 33.02
N ASP A 302 -12.78 -15.14 32.46
CA ASP A 302 -12.33 -15.49 31.11
C ASP A 302 -11.09 -16.39 31.19
N TRP A 303 -11.27 -17.65 30.78
CA TRP A 303 -10.23 -18.68 30.78
C TRP A 303 -8.98 -18.25 30.01
N LYS A 304 -9.13 -17.41 28.98
CA LYS A 304 -8.00 -16.92 28.16
C LYS A 304 -7.04 -16.08 28.98
N CYS A 305 -7.57 -15.28 29.90
CA CYS A 305 -6.82 -14.34 30.72
C CYS A 305 -6.20 -15.06 31.93
N THR A 306 -6.92 -16.03 32.50
CA THR A 306 -6.37 -16.94 33.51
C THR A 306 -5.15 -17.69 32.96
N GLN A 307 -5.26 -18.20 31.73
CA GLN A 307 -4.15 -18.88 31.07
C GLN A 307 -2.96 -17.95 30.82
N CYS A 308 -3.20 -16.69 30.44
CA CYS A 308 -2.14 -15.67 30.34
C CYS A 308 -1.41 -15.46 31.67
N GLY A 309 -2.14 -15.34 32.78
CA GLY A 309 -1.54 -15.19 34.11
C GLY A 309 -0.70 -16.40 34.52
N ALA A 310 -1.19 -17.62 34.23
CA ALA A 310 -0.45 -18.85 34.49
C ALA A 310 0.84 -18.92 33.67
N LEU A 311 0.78 -18.63 32.37
CA LEU A 311 1.95 -18.64 31.48
C LEU A 311 2.97 -17.56 31.85
N ALA A 312 2.52 -16.34 32.13
CA ALA A 312 3.40 -15.25 32.55
C ALA A 312 4.10 -15.56 33.90
N THR A 313 3.38 -16.18 34.83
CA THR A 313 3.96 -16.62 36.11
C THR A 313 4.99 -17.72 35.91
N ALA A 314 4.68 -18.73 35.09
CA ALA A 314 5.61 -19.81 34.77
C ALA A 314 6.88 -19.30 34.06
N ALA A 315 6.74 -18.30 33.20
CA ALA A 315 7.86 -17.69 32.48
C ALA A 315 8.68 -16.71 33.33
N ALA A 316 8.19 -16.25 34.48
CA ALA A 316 8.80 -15.16 35.24
C ALA A 316 10.23 -15.46 35.71
N ALA A 317 10.53 -16.72 36.03
CA ALA A 317 11.88 -17.13 36.44
C ALA A 317 12.93 -17.01 35.32
N THR A 318 12.50 -17.19 34.05
CA THR A 318 13.39 -17.20 32.88
C THR A 318 13.38 -15.86 32.15
N LEU A 319 12.21 -15.22 32.05
CA LEU A 319 11.98 -14.01 31.24
C LEU A 319 11.77 -12.75 32.07
N GLY A 320 11.71 -12.86 33.39
CA GLY A 320 11.36 -11.76 34.29
C GLY A 320 9.86 -11.46 34.34
N THR A 321 9.48 -10.49 35.17
CA THR A 321 8.08 -10.10 35.40
C THR A 321 7.55 -9.15 34.31
N GLY A 322 6.24 -8.88 34.34
CA GLY A 322 5.59 -7.88 33.47
C GLY A 322 5.06 -8.40 32.13
N LEU A 323 4.92 -9.72 31.96
CA LEU A 323 4.35 -10.34 30.75
C LEU A 323 2.82 -10.58 30.84
N ASP A 324 2.25 -10.48 32.04
CA ASP A 324 0.84 -10.79 32.29
C ASP A 324 -0.11 -9.81 31.57
N ALA A 325 0.03 -8.51 31.83
CA ALA A 325 -0.82 -7.49 31.21
C ALA A 325 -0.76 -7.50 29.66
N PRO A 326 0.43 -7.53 29.01
CA PRO A 326 0.51 -7.65 27.55
C PRO A 326 -0.16 -8.91 27.00
N CYS A 327 -0.06 -10.05 27.70
CA CYS A 327 -0.73 -11.28 27.28
C CYS A 327 -2.24 -11.13 27.34
N ARG A 328 -2.78 -10.57 28.43
CA ARG A 328 -4.23 -10.36 28.59
C ARG A 328 -4.79 -9.37 27.60
N GLU A 329 -4.05 -8.32 27.27
CA GLU A 329 -4.43 -7.39 26.19
C GLU A 329 -4.51 -8.11 24.83
N CYS A 330 -3.51 -8.94 24.51
CA CYS A 330 -3.52 -9.76 23.31
C CYS A 330 -4.73 -10.71 23.32
N ALA A 331 -4.89 -11.52 24.37
CA ALA A 331 -5.92 -12.53 24.46
C ALA A 331 -7.35 -11.96 24.46
N GLY A 332 -7.55 -10.82 25.14
CA GLY A 332 -8.86 -10.15 25.24
C GLY A 332 -9.37 -9.59 23.92
N SER A 333 -8.46 -9.27 22.98
CA SER A 333 -8.83 -8.81 21.64
C SER A 333 -9.26 -9.93 20.69
N MET A 334 -9.18 -11.22 21.09
CA MET A 334 -9.34 -12.34 20.17
C MET A 334 -10.41 -13.36 20.60
N ALA A 335 -11.08 -13.95 19.61
CA ALA A 335 -12.02 -15.05 19.81
C ALA A 335 -11.33 -16.36 20.25
N ASP A 336 -10.16 -16.65 19.69
CA ASP A 336 -9.26 -17.72 20.11
C ASP A 336 -7.95 -17.09 20.60
N ALA A 337 -7.59 -17.31 21.87
CA ALA A 337 -6.37 -16.74 22.46
C ALA A 337 -5.12 -17.61 22.27
N TRP A 338 -5.26 -18.78 21.64
CA TRP A 338 -4.16 -19.72 21.45
C TRP A 338 -2.91 -19.07 20.82
N PRO A 339 -3.01 -18.19 19.79
CA PRO A 339 -1.83 -17.52 19.24
C PRO A 339 -1.08 -16.64 20.26
N CYS A 340 -1.78 -15.99 21.19
CA CYS A 340 -1.17 -15.18 22.26
C CYS A 340 -0.48 -16.09 23.29
N HIS A 341 -1.13 -17.18 23.70
CA HIS A 341 -0.56 -18.15 24.64
C HIS A 341 0.69 -18.82 24.07
N ASN A 342 0.67 -19.13 22.78
CA ASN A 342 1.77 -19.78 22.09
C ASN A 342 3.01 -18.87 21.94
N CYS A 343 2.90 -17.55 22.19
CA CYS A 343 4.08 -16.67 22.28
C CYS A 343 5.04 -17.05 23.42
N PHE A 344 4.57 -17.78 24.43
CA PHE A 344 5.40 -18.26 25.55
C PHE A 344 6.09 -19.60 25.23
N ALA A 345 5.69 -20.29 24.16
CA ALA A 345 6.21 -21.62 23.84
C ALA A 345 7.67 -21.54 23.36
N GLY A 346 8.60 -22.05 24.18
CA GLY A 346 10.02 -22.11 23.85
C GLY A 346 10.75 -20.76 23.84
N ALA A 347 10.10 -19.69 24.30
CA ALA A 347 10.71 -18.37 24.34
C ALA A 347 11.78 -18.28 25.44
N THR A 348 12.98 -17.86 25.07
CA THR A 348 14.10 -17.60 26.00
C THR A 348 14.40 -16.12 26.16
N ASN A 349 13.65 -15.25 25.47
CA ASN A 349 13.86 -13.81 25.43
C ASN A 349 12.54 -13.05 25.65
N LYS A 350 12.53 -12.16 26.66
CA LYS A 350 11.35 -11.36 27.03
C LYS A 350 10.86 -10.47 25.88
N ASP A 351 11.78 -9.83 25.16
CA ASP A 351 11.45 -8.91 24.08
C ASP A 351 10.84 -9.64 22.87
N VAL A 352 11.23 -10.90 22.64
CA VAL A 352 10.57 -11.76 21.64
C VAL A 352 9.11 -12.04 22.03
N VAL A 353 8.83 -12.33 23.31
CA VAL A 353 7.45 -12.55 23.78
C VAL A 353 6.62 -11.28 23.63
N LEU A 354 7.15 -10.12 24.06
CA LEU A 354 6.45 -8.83 23.92
C LEU A 354 6.18 -8.48 22.46
N GLY A 355 7.18 -8.67 21.59
CA GLY A 355 7.01 -8.51 20.15
C GLY A 355 5.96 -9.44 19.56
N CYS A 356 5.94 -10.71 19.99
CA CYS A 356 4.98 -11.71 19.57
C CYS A 356 3.55 -11.33 19.95
N LEU A 357 3.32 -10.94 21.21
CA LEU A 357 2.00 -10.53 21.70
C LEU A 357 1.46 -9.31 20.93
N SER A 358 2.31 -8.32 20.64
CA SER A 358 1.92 -7.17 19.81
C SER A 358 1.59 -7.61 18.37
N CYS A 359 2.41 -8.46 17.78
CA CYS A 359 2.22 -8.99 16.42
C CYS A 359 0.89 -9.74 16.28
N VAL A 360 0.59 -10.64 17.22
CA VAL A 360 -0.64 -11.42 17.24
C VAL A 360 -1.86 -10.50 17.35
N ARG A 361 -1.82 -9.53 18.27
CA ARG A 361 -2.91 -8.56 18.46
C ARG A 361 -3.21 -7.77 17.18
N GLU A 362 -2.17 -7.28 16.50
CA GLU A 362 -2.32 -6.53 15.25
C GLU A 362 -2.83 -7.41 14.09
N ALA A 363 -2.41 -8.67 14.04
CA ALA A 363 -2.80 -9.61 13.00
C ALA A 363 -4.19 -10.25 13.21
N GLY A 364 -4.76 -10.15 14.42
CA GLY A 364 -6.07 -10.70 14.77
C GLY A 364 -6.14 -12.23 14.60
N SER A 365 -7.24 -12.73 14.01
CA SER A 365 -7.44 -14.18 13.78
C SER A 365 -6.39 -14.82 12.87
N GLY A 366 -5.64 -14.02 12.11
CA GLY A 366 -4.50 -14.47 11.30
C GLY A 366 -3.18 -14.55 12.07
N GLY A 367 -3.12 -14.16 13.34
CA GLY A 367 -1.87 -13.99 14.10
C GLY A 367 -1.09 -15.27 14.45
N GLY A 368 -1.58 -16.47 14.10
CA GLY A 368 -0.93 -17.74 14.41
C GLY A 368 0.54 -17.84 13.95
N TRP A 369 0.89 -17.20 12.84
CA TRP A 369 2.25 -17.19 12.33
C TRP A 369 3.21 -16.37 13.20
N CYS A 370 2.74 -15.33 13.90
CA CYS A 370 3.59 -14.53 14.79
C CYS A 370 4.20 -15.40 15.89
N SER A 371 3.42 -16.31 16.47
CA SER A 371 3.89 -17.24 17.51
C SER A 371 4.57 -18.47 16.92
N GLN A 372 3.95 -19.13 15.95
CA GLN A 372 4.44 -20.41 15.42
C GLN A 372 5.68 -20.29 14.53
N VAL A 373 5.81 -19.19 13.79
CA VAL A 373 6.90 -19.00 12.84
C VAL A 373 7.95 -18.08 13.44
N CYS A 374 7.54 -16.87 13.82
CA CYS A 374 8.50 -15.85 14.21
C CYS A 374 9.00 -16.04 15.63
N ALA A 375 8.13 -16.10 16.63
CA ALA A 375 8.56 -16.21 18.03
C ALA A 375 9.28 -17.52 18.30
N ALA A 376 8.73 -18.65 17.84
CA ALA A 376 9.30 -19.98 18.06
C ALA A 376 10.70 -20.18 17.43
N LYS A 377 11.10 -19.37 16.45
CA LYS A 377 12.36 -19.51 15.71
C LYS A 377 13.33 -18.34 15.88
N SER A 378 12.93 -17.28 16.57
CA SER A 378 13.75 -16.08 16.75
C SER A 378 14.56 -16.17 18.05
N PRO A 379 15.90 -16.16 17.99
CA PRO A 379 16.74 -16.18 19.19
C PRO A 379 16.74 -14.84 19.94
N ASP A 380 16.34 -13.76 19.27
CA ASP A 380 16.37 -12.39 19.79
C ASP A 380 15.27 -11.51 19.16
N ALA A 381 15.05 -10.33 19.75
CA ALA A 381 14.06 -9.37 19.30
C ALA A 381 14.32 -8.83 17.88
N ALA A 382 15.59 -8.69 17.49
CA ALA A 382 15.96 -8.19 16.17
C ALA A 382 15.53 -9.18 15.07
N THR A 383 15.82 -10.46 15.28
CA THR A 383 15.37 -11.56 14.40
C THR A 383 13.85 -11.62 14.36
N PHE A 384 13.19 -11.50 15.52
CA PHE A 384 11.72 -11.49 15.59
C PHE A 384 11.14 -10.34 14.78
N SER A 385 11.66 -9.12 14.93
CA SER A 385 11.20 -7.94 14.20
C SER A 385 11.36 -8.10 12.69
N ARG A 386 12.46 -8.72 12.22
CA ARG A 386 12.66 -9.03 10.80
C ARG A 386 11.70 -10.10 10.31
N CYS A 387 11.47 -11.15 11.09
CA CYS A 387 10.48 -12.17 10.73
C CYS A 387 9.07 -11.59 10.67
N ARG A 388 8.70 -10.72 11.61
CA ARG A 388 7.43 -9.98 11.60
C ARG A 388 7.29 -9.15 10.32
N ALA A 389 8.32 -8.38 9.96
CA ALA A 389 8.30 -7.60 8.73
C ALA A 389 8.15 -8.48 7.48
N CYS A 390 8.86 -9.61 7.43
CA CYS A 390 8.69 -10.62 6.38
C CYS A 390 7.25 -11.13 6.31
N GLY A 391 6.64 -11.48 7.45
CA GLY A 391 5.27 -12.00 7.51
C GLY A 391 4.25 -10.99 7.00
N VAL A 392 4.38 -9.73 7.38
CA VAL A 392 3.53 -8.63 6.91
C VAL A 392 3.71 -8.39 5.41
N ASN A 393 4.95 -8.35 4.91
CA ASN A 393 5.24 -7.92 3.54
C ASN A 393 4.99 -9.03 2.50
N SER A 394 5.26 -10.29 2.87
CA SER A 394 5.19 -11.43 1.94
C SER A 394 3.76 -11.79 1.50
N GLY A 395 2.75 -11.47 2.31
CA GLY A 395 1.36 -11.91 2.09
C GLY A 395 1.14 -13.41 2.35
N ALA A 396 2.20 -14.18 2.59
CA ALA A 396 2.18 -15.59 2.96
C ALA A 396 3.14 -15.79 4.15
N PRO A 397 2.75 -15.47 5.39
CA PRO A 397 3.69 -15.40 6.51
C PRO A 397 4.43 -16.71 6.82
N TRP A 398 3.86 -17.85 6.42
CA TRP A 398 4.47 -19.16 6.50
C TRP A 398 5.72 -19.31 5.63
N ASP A 399 5.87 -18.52 4.58
CA ASP A 399 7.06 -18.50 3.74
C ASP A 399 8.30 -18.04 4.52
N CYS A 400 8.13 -17.23 5.56
CA CYS A 400 9.22 -16.80 6.45
C CYS A 400 9.75 -17.97 7.31
N ASN A 401 8.98 -19.06 7.48
CA ASN A 401 9.43 -20.24 8.21
C ASN A 401 10.58 -20.95 7.48
N ASN A 402 10.49 -21.06 6.16
CA ASN A 402 11.55 -21.67 5.33
C ASN A 402 12.89 -20.96 5.54
N CYS A 403 12.87 -19.64 5.75
CA CYS A 403 14.07 -18.87 6.05
C CYS A 403 14.71 -19.25 7.38
N CYS A 404 13.91 -19.51 8.40
CA CYS A 404 14.42 -19.94 9.70
C CYS A 404 15.04 -21.34 9.60
N GLU A 405 14.36 -22.27 8.92
CA GLU A 405 14.80 -23.66 8.78
C GLU A 405 16.04 -23.81 7.88
N LYS A 406 16.04 -23.18 6.70
CA LYS A 406 17.10 -23.35 5.69
C LYS A 406 18.36 -22.53 5.98
N SER A 407 18.29 -21.57 6.91
CA SER A 407 19.46 -20.78 7.32
C SER A 407 20.54 -21.59 8.05
N GLY A 408 20.22 -22.80 8.53
CA GLY A 408 21.16 -23.62 9.31
C GLY A 408 21.64 -22.92 10.59
N GLY A 409 20.80 -22.05 11.17
CA GLY A 409 21.13 -21.25 12.36
C GLY A 409 21.94 -19.97 12.07
N SER A 410 22.45 -19.79 10.84
CA SER A 410 23.21 -18.60 10.48
C SER A 410 22.31 -17.35 10.43
N ALA A 411 22.60 -16.37 11.29
CA ALA A 411 21.87 -15.11 11.33
C ALA A 411 21.92 -14.36 9.99
N SER A 412 23.09 -14.30 9.34
CA SER A 412 23.22 -13.61 8.05
C SER A 412 22.45 -14.29 6.92
N LYS A 413 22.43 -15.63 6.87
CA LYS A 413 21.63 -16.37 5.88
C LYS A 413 20.13 -16.15 6.11
N ARG A 414 19.71 -16.17 7.37
CA ARG A 414 18.32 -15.94 7.76
C ARG A 414 17.86 -14.53 7.38
N ASP A 415 18.66 -13.52 7.70
CA ASP A 415 18.35 -12.12 7.38
C ASP A 415 18.21 -11.92 5.86
N ALA A 416 19.16 -12.43 5.07
CA ALA A 416 19.08 -12.36 3.60
C ALA A 416 17.84 -13.07 3.04
N CYS A 417 17.45 -14.20 3.64
CA CYS A 417 16.24 -14.91 3.27
C CYS A 417 14.97 -14.11 3.58
N LEU A 418 14.87 -13.56 4.80
CA LEU A 418 13.69 -12.79 5.23
C LEU A 418 13.49 -11.55 4.35
N ASP A 419 14.57 -10.89 3.94
CA ASP A 419 14.52 -9.78 2.98
C ASP A 419 14.05 -10.25 1.59
N CYS A 420 14.52 -11.42 1.13
CA CYS A 420 14.08 -12.03 -0.12
C CYS A 420 12.58 -12.36 -0.11
N VAL A 421 12.07 -12.97 0.97
CA VAL A 421 10.65 -13.33 1.12
C VAL A 421 9.78 -12.08 1.31
N GLY A 422 10.26 -11.08 2.05
CA GLY A 422 9.60 -9.78 2.19
C GLY A 422 9.46 -9.04 0.85
N ALA A 423 10.33 -9.31 -0.12
CA ALA A 423 10.21 -8.85 -1.51
C ALA A 423 9.30 -9.73 -2.39
N ARG A 424 8.54 -10.66 -1.80
CA ARG A 424 7.55 -11.55 -2.46
C ARG A 424 8.15 -12.49 -3.53
N LEU A 425 9.39 -12.93 -3.34
CA LEU A 425 10.09 -13.83 -4.27
C LEU A 425 9.84 -15.34 -4.00
N GLY A 426 8.88 -15.65 -3.12
CA GLY A 426 8.48 -17.01 -2.73
C GLY A 426 9.36 -17.62 -1.64
N GLY A 427 8.73 -18.08 -0.55
CA GLY A 427 9.42 -18.62 0.65
C GLY A 427 10.40 -19.74 0.37
N TRP A 428 9.95 -20.73 -0.41
CA TRP A 428 10.76 -21.89 -0.74
C TRP A 428 12.02 -21.51 -1.52
N ALA A 429 11.87 -20.70 -2.57
CA ALA A 429 12.97 -20.28 -3.42
C ALA A 429 14.00 -19.44 -2.66
N CYS A 430 13.54 -18.50 -1.83
CA CYS A 430 14.41 -17.72 -0.96
C CYS A 430 15.15 -18.59 0.07
N GLY A 431 14.47 -19.60 0.63
CA GLY A 431 15.08 -20.58 1.53
C GLY A 431 16.21 -21.37 0.85
N GLU A 432 15.96 -21.89 -0.36
CA GLU A 432 16.96 -22.62 -1.16
C GLU A 432 18.14 -21.72 -1.57
N CYS A 433 17.88 -20.46 -1.96
CA CYS A 433 18.95 -19.50 -2.24
C CYS A 433 19.78 -19.19 -1.00
N SER A 434 19.17 -19.11 0.17
CA SER A 434 19.87 -18.81 1.44
C SER A 434 20.68 -20.00 1.94
N ALA A 435 20.29 -21.22 1.55
CA ALA A 435 21.04 -22.43 1.82
C ALA A 435 22.35 -22.54 1.02
N LYS A 436 22.58 -21.68 0.00
CA LYS A 436 23.79 -21.74 -0.84
C LYS A 436 25.08 -21.67 0.00
N PRO A 437 26.16 -22.35 -0.43
CA PRO A 437 27.35 -22.57 0.41
C PRO A 437 28.05 -21.27 0.80
N THR A 438 28.15 -20.31 -0.12
CA THR A 438 28.86 -19.05 0.09
C THR A 438 27.93 -17.83 0.04
N PRO A 439 28.25 -16.72 0.73
CA PRO A 439 27.48 -15.48 0.63
C PRO A 439 27.35 -14.94 -0.81
N CYS A 440 28.38 -15.12 -1.64
CA CYS A 440 28.33 -14.73 -3.05
C CYS A 440 27.27 -15.52 -3.81
N GLU A 441 27.25 -16.85 -3.65
CA GLU A 441 26.26 -17.69 -4.33
C GLU A 441 24.83 -17.41 -3.83
N GLN A 442 24.65 -17.13 -2.54
CA GLN A 442 23.37 -16.69 -1.99
C GLN A 442 22.87 -15.42 -2.67
N GLN A 443 23.71 -14.39 -2.73
CA GLN A 443 23.34 -13.11 -3.34
C GLN A 443 23.02 -13.27 -4.83
N ARG A 444 23.84 -14.03 -5.57
CA ARG A 444 23.59 -14.30 -7.00
C ARG A 444 22.28 -15.04 -7.24
N CYS A 445 21.94 -15.98 -6.37
CA CYS A 445 20.68 -16.71 -6.43
C CYS A 445 19.48 -15.77 -6.19
N ILE A 446 19.56 -14.91 -5.15
CA ILE A 446 18.51 -13.92 -4.87
C ILE A 446 18.36 -12.90 -6.00
N ASP A 447 19.47 -12.44 -6.58
CA ASP A 447 19.45 -11.51 -7.71
C ASP A 447 18.81 -12.15 -8.96
N CYS A 448 19.04 -13.45 -9.18
CA CYS A 448 18.32 -14.20 -10.22
C CYS A 448 16.81 -14.25 -9.93
N LEU A 449 16.39 -14.52 -8.69
CA LEU A 449 14.97 -14.54 -8.33
C LEU A 449 14.31 -13.18 -8.59
N ARG A 450 14.98 -12.07 -8.26
CA ARG A 450 14.49 -10.71 -8.55
C ARG A 450 14.35 -10.46 -10.05
N ALA A 451 15.33 -10.91 -10.83
CA ALA A 451 15.34 -10.71 -12.28
C ALA A 451 14.34 -11.61 -13.01
N SER A 452 13.98 -12.76 -12.44
CA SER A 452 13.16 -13.78 -13.11
C SER A 452 12.26 -14.55 -12.13
N PRO A 453 11.28 -13.87 -11.49
CA PRO A 453 10.45 -14.49 -10.45
C PRO A 453 9.61 -15.67 -10.97
N SER A 454 9.21 -15.66 -12.25
CA SER A 454 8.50 -16.78 -12.89
C SER A 454 9.36 -18.03 -13.12
N SER A 455 10.68 -17.91 -12.98
CA SER A 455 11.66 -18.99 -13.21
C SER A 455 12.41 -19.35 -11.93
N ALA A 456 11.74 -19.26 -10.78
CA ALA A 456 12.36 -19.47 -9.47
C ALA A 456 13.16 -20.78 -9.38
N TRP A 457 12.62 -21.87 -9.94
CA TRP A 457 13.30 -23.18 -10.00
C TRP A 457 14.66 -23.11 -10.70
N ALA A 458 14.76 -22.41 -11.83
CA ALA A 458 16.02 -22.27 -12.55
C ALA A 458 17.06 -21.50 -11.71
N CYS A 459 16.63 -20.49 -10.95
CA CYS A 459 17.51 -19.72 -10.08
C CYS A 459 18.03 -20.55 -8.90
N TYR A 460 17.16 -21.19 -8.12
CA TYR A 460 17.64 -21.90 -6.93
C TYR A 460 18.29 -23.25 -7.23
N SER A 461 18.04 -23.86 -8.39
CA SER A 461 18.76 -25.06 -8.83
C SER A 461 20.12 -24.76 -9.48
N ALA A 462 20.34 -23.52 -9.97
CA ALA A 462 21.61 -23.14 -10.58
C ALA A 462 22.79 -23.18 -9.60
N SER A 463 23.97 -23.51 -10.13
CA SER A 463 25.24 -23.34 -9.43
C SER A 463 25.84 -21.98 -9.79
N TYR A 464 26.22 -21.21 -8.77
CA TYR A 464 26.88 -19.91 -8.94
C TYR A 464 28.37 -19.97 -8.61
N ALA A 465 28.91 -21.17 -8.33
CA ALA A 465 30.28 -21.37 -7.89
C ALA A 465 31.32 -20.76 -8.87
N ALA A 466 31.17 -20.98 -10.17
CA ALA A 466 32.07 -20.43 -11.18
C ALA A 466 32.07 -18.90 -11.21
N ALA A 467 30.90 -18.27 -11.03
CA ALA A 467 30.76 -16.81 -10.95
C ALA A 467 31.33 -16.23 -9.64
N CYS A 468 31.51 -17.07 -8.62
CA CYS A 468 32.00 -16.68 -7.30
C CYS A 468 33.45 -17.11 -7.02
N ALA A 469 34.06 -17.94 -7.87
CA ALA A 469 35.40 -18.50 -7.69
C ALA A 469 36.53 -17.46 -7.64
N GLY A 470 36.32 -16.25 -8.19
CA GLY A 470 37.29 -15.16 -8.17
C GLY A 470 37.12 -14.16 -7.01
N SER A 471 36.07 -14.28 -6.19
CA SER A 471 35.73 -13.28 -5.17
C SER A 471 36.36 -13.54 -3.79
N SER A 472 37.20 -14.57 -3.67
CA SER A 472 37.66 -15.13 -2.39
C SER A 472 38.72 -14.30 -1.65
N SER A 473 39.13 -13.12 -2.12
CA SER A 473 40.32 -12.43 -1.60
C SER A 473 40.25 -10.91 -1.34
N SER A 474 39.11 -10.23 -1.51
CA SER A 474 39.05 -8.80 -1.16
C SER A 474 38.19 -8.55 0.09
N SER A 475 38.82 -8.74 1.24
CA SER A 475 38.71 -7.89 2.43
C SER A 475 37.34 -7.26 2.70
N GLY A 476 36.52 -7.93 3.51
CA GLY A 476 35.88 -7.33 4.70
C GLY A 476 35.24 -5.93 4.58
N ARG A 477 34.74 -5.50 3.43
CA ARG A 477 33.87 -4.32 3.37
C ARG A 477 32.51 -4.77 3.87
N ARG A 478 32.32 -4.70 5.19
CA ARG A 478 30.98 -4.67 5.79
C ARG A 478 30.15 -3.67 4.98
N LEU A 479 29.10 -4.15 4.34
CA LEU A 479 27.96 -3.31 3.99
C LEU A 479 27.49 -2.69 5.32
N ARG A 480 27.86 -1.42 5.54
CA ARG A 480 27.30 -0.63 6.64
C ARG A 480 25.82 -0.46 6.30
N GLN A 481 24.97 -1.12 7.07
CA GLN A 481 23.56 -0.75 7.20
C GLN A 481 23.44 0.61 7.88
#